data_AF-A0A1S9B3U0-F1
#
_entry.id   AF-A0A1S9B3U0-F1
#
_cell.length_a   1.000
_cell.length_b   1.000
_cell.length_c   1.000
_cell.angle_alpha   90.00
_cell.angle_beta   90.00
_cell.angle_gamma   90.00
#
_symmetry.space_group_name_H-M   'P 1'
#
loop_
_entity.id
_entity.type
_entity.pdbx_description
1 polymer ?
#
loop_
_entity_poly.entity_id
_entity_poly.type
_entity_poly.pdbx_seq_one_letter_code
_entity_poly.pdbx_strand_id
1 'polypeptide(L)'
;MLTTAEATQVYSLLHWTPFVSLYGSTTGTEDWAEYVTVYHFTRKLKQLFRIVVRQNAQDVFVYEPVKSALVQRRVRLMKRFYS
;
A
#
# COMPACT_ATOMS: atom_id res chain seq x y z
N MET A 1 -8.49 -19.09 5.89
CA MET A 1 -7.36 -18.51 5.11
C MET A 1 -7.91 -18.13 3.75
N LEU A 2 -7.54 -16.96 3.20
CA LEU A 2 -7.97 -16.55 1.86
C LEU A 2 -7.28 -17.43 0.79
N THR A 3 -8.03 -17.81 -0.23
CA THR A 3 -7.48 -18.34 -1.47
C THR A 3 -6.72 -17.24 -2.23
N THR A 4 -5.88 -17.63 -3.19
CA THR A 4 -5.16 -16.66 -4.04
C THR A 4 -6.11 -15.81 -4.88
N ALA A 5 -7.24 -16.37 -5.30
CA ALA A 5 -8.30 -15.65 -6.01
C ALA A 5 -8.94 -14.57 -5.12
N GLU A 6 -9.34 -14.93 -3.90
CA GLU A 6 -9.91 -13.98 -2.93
C GLU A 6 -8.90 -12.90 -2.54
N ALA A 7 -7.64 -13.26 -2.29
CA ALA A 7 -6.57 -12.31 -1.99
C ALA A 7 -6.37 -11.32 -3.15
N THR A 8 -6.36 -11.82 -4.40
CA THR A 8 -6.25 -10.97 -5.60
C THR A 8 -7.43 -10.01 -5.70
N GLN A 9 -8.64 -10.48 -5.43
CA GLN A 9 -9.84 -9.63 -5.43
C GLN A 9 -9.75 -8.55 -4.35
N VAL A 10 -9.39 -8.89 -3.12
CA VAL A 10 -9.22 -7.95 -2.01
C VAL A 10 -8.20 -6.87 -2.36
N TYR A 11 -7.02 -7.25 -2.86
CA TYR A 11 -5.99 -6.27 -3.21
C TYR A 11 -6.30 -5.49 -4.50
N SER A 12 -7.12 -6.04 -5.40
CA SER A 12 -7.66 -5.30 -6.55
C SER A 12 -8.64 -4.22 -6.10
N LEU A 13 -9.44 -4.48 -5.05
CA LEU A 13 -10.31 -3.45 -4.47
C LEU A 13 -9.49 -2.35 -3.78
N LEU A 14 -8.41 -2.71 -3.07
CA LEU A 14 -7.51 -1.75 -2.44
C LEU A 14 -6.92 -0.73 -3.45
N HIS A 15 -6.67 -1.16 -4.69
CA HIS A 15 -6.18 -0.28 -5.78
C HIS A 15 -7.04 0.98 -5.97
N TRP A 16 -8.35 0.86 -5.75
CA TRP A 16 -9.35 1.93 -5.93
C TRP A 16 -9.55 2.80 -4.69
N THR A 17 -8.70 2.62 -3.66
CA THR A 17 -8.81 3.36 -2.40
C THR A 17 -7.61 4.27 -2.17
N PRO A 18 -7.74 5.29 -1.32
CA PRO A 18 -6.61 6.13 -0.93
C PRO A 18 -5.92 5.54 0.31
N PHE A 19 -5.63 4.23 0.34
CA PHE A 19 -4.89 3.57 1.42
C PHE A 19 -3.65 2.87 0.88
N VAL A 20 -2.56 2.93 1.64
CA VAL A 20 -1.28 2.30 1.24
C VAL A 20 -1.27 0.79 1.49
N SER A 21 -2.12 0.28 2.38
CA SER A 21 -2.23 -1.15 2.65
C SER A 21 -3.66 -1.50 3.07
N LEU A 22 -3.95 -2.80 3.17
CA LEU A 22 -5.21 -3.28 3.71
C LEU A 22 -5.36 -2.93 5.19
N TYR A 23 -4.26 -2.92 5.96
CA TYR A 23 -4.25 -2.58 7.38
C TYR A 23 -4.82 -1.18 7.59
N GLY A 24 -4.20 -0.16 7.01
CA GLY A 24 -4.67 1.22 7.10
C GLY A 24 -6.04 1.46 6.46
N SER A 25 -6.55 0.56 5.61
CA SER A 25 -7.94 0.63 5.12
C SER A 25 -8.98 0.15 6.14
N THR A 26 -8.55 -0.63 7.13
CA THR A 26 -9.40 -1.23 8.16
C THR A 26 -9.25 -0.57 9.53
N THR A 27 -8.13 0.11 9.79
CA THR A 27 -7.84 0.77 11.06
C THR A 27 -7.82 2.29 10.88
N GLY A 28 -8.85 2.97 11.43
CA GLY A 28 -9.12 4.38 11.15
C GLY A 28 -7.95 5.33 11.41
N THR A 29 -7.49 5.44 12.66
CA THR A 29 -6.45 6.42 13.05
C THR A 29 -5.02 6.00 12.69
N GLU A 30 -4.81 4.73 12.40
CA GLU A 30 -3.47 4.17 12.15
C GLU A 30 -3.02 4.34 10.70
N ASP A 31 -3.93 4.75 9.82
CA ASP A 31 -3.62 4.99 8.41
C ASP A 31 -2.48 6.02 8.25
N TRP A 32 -2.42 7.07 9.09
CA TRP A 32 -1.39 8.09 9.07
C TRP A 32 0.00 7.53 9.39
N ALA A 33 0.10 6.69 10.42
CA ALA A 33 1.37 6.07 10.81
C ALA A 33 1.91 5.20 9.67
N GLU A 34 1.01 4.48 8.99
CA GLU A 34 1.38 3.66 7.86
C GLU A 34 1.78 4.49 6.64
N TYR A 35 1.08 5.59 6.38
CA TYR A 35 1.47 6.57 5.36
C TYR A 35 2.86 7.16 5.60
N VAL A 36 3.18 7.54 6.84
CA VAL A 36 4.52 8.04 7.21
C VAL A 36 5.57 6.96 6.98
N THR A 37 5.29 5.73 7.40
CA THR A 37 6.21 4.59 7.24
C THR A 37 6.49 4.29 5.78
N VAL A 38 5.44 4.13 4.96
CA VAL A 38 5.57 3.85 3.51
C VAL A 38 6.26 5.01 2.80
N TYR A 39 5.96 6.26 3.18
CA TYR A 39 6.68 7.42 2.64
C TYR A 39 8.16 7.40 3.00
N HIS A 40 8.51 7.09 4.25
CA HIS A 40 9.90 7.00 4.70
C HIS A 40 10.67 5.98 3.88
N PHE A 41 10.16 4.75 3.82
CA PHE A 41 10.82 3.65 3.10
C PHE A 41 10.98 3.99 1.62
N THR A 42 9.92 4.44 0.96
CA THR A 42 9.96 4.65 -0.49
C THR A 42 10.67 5.93 -0.92
N ARG A 43 10.57 7.02 -0.16
CA ARG A 43 11.11 8.33 -0.56
C ARG A 43 12.43 8.68 0.10
N LYS A 44 12.63 8.29 1.37
CA LYS A 44 13.87 8.56 2.12
C LYS A 44 14.87 7.43 1.97
N LEU A 45 14.44 6.17 2.17
CA LEU A 45 15.33 5.01 2.09
C LEU A 45 15.42 4.39 0.68
N LYS A 46 14.60 4.84 -0.27
CA LYS A 46 14.54 4.31 -1.66
C LYS A 46 14.22 2.81 -1.74
N GLN A 47 13.53 2.27 -0.75
CA GLN A 47 13.10 0.88 -0.71
C GLN A 47 11.76 0.70 -1.44
N LEU A 48 11.61 -0.40 -2.17
CA LEU A 48 10.37 -0.73 -2.85
C LEU A 48 9.33 -1.23 -1.84
N PHE A 49 8.10 -0.72 -1.97
CA PHE A 49 6.94 -1.23 -1.24
C PHE A 49 5.91 -1.75 -2.23
N ARG A 50 5.71 -3.06 -2.22
CA ARG A 50 4.81 -3.78 -3.13
C ARG A 50 4.02 -4.85 -2.40
N ILE A 51 2.79 -5.03 -2.82
CA ILE A 51 1.92 -6.12 -2.42
C ILE A 51 1.99 -7.16 -3.53
N VAL A 52 2.31 -8.40 -3.17
CA VAL A 52 2.46 -9.51 -4.11
C VAL A 52 1.62 -10.69 -3.63
N VAL A 53 0.70 -11.16 -4.47
CA VAL A 53 0.01 -12.44 -4.27
C VAL A 53 0.77 -13.48 -5.07
N ARG A 54 1.15 -14.58 -4.40
CA ARG A 54 1.89 -15.69 -5.04
C ARG A 54 1.10 -16.97 -5.02
N GLN A 55 1.16 -17.70 -6.12
CA GLN A 55 0.70 -19.08 -6.22
C GLN A 55 1.82 -19.92 -6.83
N ASN A 56 2.23 -21.00 -6.16
CA ASN A 56 3.28 -21.91 -6.66
C ASN A 56 4.56 -21.17 -7.12
N ALA A 57 5.03 -20.22 -6.31
CA ALA A 57 6.18 -19.34 -6.57
C ALA A 57 6.03 -18.35 -7.76
N GLN A 58 4.87 -18.30 -8.42
CA GLN A 58 4.56 -17.29 -9.44
C GLN A 58 3.81 -16.11 -8.82
N ASP A 59 4.21 -14.90 -9.19
CA ASP A 59 3.50 -13.67 -8.83
C ASP A 59 2.23 -13.58 -9.70
N VAL A 60 1.06 -13.82 -9.12
CA VAL A 60 -0.25 -13.76 -9.83
C VAL A 60 -0.89 -12.38 -9.77
N PHE A 61 -0.46 -11.55 -8.83
CA PHE A 61 -0.85 -10.15 -8.71
C PHE A 61 0.27 -9.35 -8.06
N VAL A 62 0.55 -8.16 -8.62
CA VAL A 62 1.53 -7.21 -8.08
C VAL A 62 0.91 -5.82 -8.08
N TYR A 63 0.96 -5.15 -6.93
CA TYR A 63 0.51 -3.78 -6.79
C TYR A 63 1.51 -2.96 -6.00
N GLU A 64 1.79 -1.74 -6.48
CA GLU A 64 2.65 -0.76 -5.81
C GLU A 64 1.79 0.43 -5.37
N PRO A 65 1.33 0.46 -4.11
CA PRO A 65 0.40 1.48 -3.62
C PRO A 65 0.88 2.91 -3.85
N VAL A 66 2.18 3.15 -3.73
CA VAL A 66 2.77 4.49 -3.93
C VAL A 66 2.71 5.02 -5.37
N LYS A 67 2.40 4.16 -6.35
CA LYS A 67 2.16 4.56 -7.75
C LYS A 67 0.71 4.97 -7.99
N SER A 68 -0.24 4.62 -7.10
CA SER A 68 -1.65 5.03 -7.23
C SER A 68 -1.81 6.54 -7.08
N ALA A 69 -2.55 7.18 -7.99
CA ALA A 69 -2.84 8.61 -7.93
C ALA A 69 -3.61 9.00 -6.65
N LEU A 70 -4.52 8.12 -6.19
CA LEU A 70 -5.30 8.30 -4.96
C LEU A 70 -4.39 8.33 -3.73
N VAL A 71 -3.48 7.35 -3.65
CA VAL A 71 -2.49 7.25 -2.57
C VAL A 71 -1.54 8.45 -2.62
N GLN A 72 -1.01 8.80 -3.79
CA GLN A 72 -0.09 9.93 -3.93
C GLN A 72 -0.67 11.27 -3.46
N ARG A 73 -1.97 11.49 -3.63
CA ARG A 73 -2.63 12.70 -3.12
C ARG A 73 -2.49 12.85 -1.61
N ARG A 74 -2.55 11.75 -0.86
CA ARG A 74 -2.36 11.71 0.59
C ARG A 74 -0.89 11.65 1.00
N VAL A 75 -0.08 10.83 0.33
CA VAL A 75 1.37 10.69 0.61
C VAL A 75 2.09 12.04 0.61
N ARG A 76 1.70 12.98 -0.26
CA ARG A 76 2.32 14.32 -0.30
C ARG A 76 2.22 15.09 1.03
N LEU A 77 1.22 14.81 1.85
CA LEU A 77 1.07 15.42 3.17
C LEU A 77 2.16 14.97 4.14
N MET A 78 2.77 13.81 3.91
CA MET A 78 3.81 13.26 4.78
C MET A 78 5.10 14.08 4.79
N LYS A 79 5.29 14.98 3.81
CA LYS A 79 6.41 15.93 3.81
C LYS A 79 6.50 16.74 5.10
N ARG A 80 5.37 16.99 5.77
CA ARG A 80 5.30 17.73 7.05
C ARG A 80 6.01 17.05 8.21
N PHE A 81 6.25 15.75 8.16
CA PHE A 81 6.98 15.02 9.20
C PHE A 81 8.50 15.02 9.00
N TYR A 82 8.99 15.67 7.93
CA TYR A 82 10.42 15.73 7.57
C TYR A 82 10.91 17.16 7.33
N SER A 83 10.17 18.15 7.82
CA SER A 83 10.58 19.55 7.90
C SER A 83 11.56 19.77 9.03
#